data_AF-A0A2E6W7L3-F1
#
_entry.id   AF-A0A2E6W7L3-F1
#
_cell.length_a   1.000
_cell.length_b   1.000
_cell.length_c   1.000
_cell.angle_alpha   90.00
_cell.angle_beta   90.00
_cell.angle_gamma   90.00
#
_symmetry.space_group_name_H-M   'P 1'
#
loop_
_entity.id
_entity.type
_entity.pdbx_description
1 polymer ?
#
loop_
_entity_poly.entity_id
_entity_poly.type
_entity_poly.pdbx_seq_one_letter_code
_entity_poly.pdbx_strand_id
1 'polypeptide(L)'
;MTATATYNAATKVIAVTGDGLPDPVSYGTFPNLNNPNAVTEQAFSHSFTYRGGEFGVERTFDDNTYFQSGFVISVNISTSDNALFAAQTIAPGDHLFFVFSDGRKQRFIFRGTTFTSIAGECWLATDQRLDLIVAESQTIPTGTYTYYDQRSGRIETPLGAIGIAANGVVFFNPSAGGGGNPPVGFNWNAHYPNSPVDFGDDSCGGHPESTGQYHYHDTHFIDCWKQNSAMANYNDYFGSSQFNGDNMRHPDGHSKILGYCFDGFPVYGPFGYDVPFTASQTTRFMSSSYRTKNIEVAGRPDYGSTAQNPPAGSLVQDWEYIDGLGDLDFHNGRFCVTPEFPNGTYAYFISIDSQGEAAFPYMVGNMSRQSINQPTNNGAAAPPAQEGGDGGAPPVTPTLQITAQPQSGTAAVNTTVTFTVQASVSPIPGPISYQWYRSTDDGFAYAQVTGATSNSLSFTALGYMSNYKYKVELRGPAPANNASNSPLMSSVATLSVSGIGGGQGDTDFSSTAVKYDTTSVTYDAT
;
A
#
# COMPACT_ATOMS: atom_id res chain seq x y z
N MET A 1 15.58 -7.25 -8.36
CA MET A 1 15.96 -6.91 -6.97
C MET A 1 14.82 -6.14 -6.33
N THR A 2 14.12 -6.74 -5.38
CA THR A 2 12.97 -6.11 -4.72
C THR A 2 13.37 -4.86 -3.94
N ALA A 3 12.46 -3.89 -3.82
CA ALA A 3 12.78 -2.63 -3.17
C ALA A 3 13.16 -2.81 -1.69
N THR A 4 14.19 -2.08 -1.29
CA THR A 4 14.70 -1.99 0.08
C THR A 4 14.68 -0.55 0.53
N ALA A 5 14.45 -0.34 1.83
CA ALA A 5 14.44 0.97 2.43
C ALA A 5 15.28 0.98 3.69
N THR A 6 16.00 2.09 3.92
CA THR A 6 16.69 2.36 5.18
C THR A 6 16.19 3.68 5.75
N TYR A 7 16.01 3.75 7.06
CA TYR A 7 15.58 4.96 7.74
C TYR A 7 16.67 5.46 8.70
N ASN A 8 17.05 6.72 8.55
CA ASN A 8 17.93 7.41 9.46
C ASN A 8 17.11 8.30 10.41
N ALA A 9 16.98 7.88 11.66
CA ALA A 9 16.21 8.59 12.68
C ALA A 9 16.79 9.97 13.06
N ALA A 10 18.11 10.17 12.91
CA ALA A 10 18.75 11.44 13.26
C ALA A 10 18.45 12.53 12.23
N THR A 11 18.40 12.17 10.95
CA THR A 11 18.10 13.11 9.86
C THR A 11 16.65 13.06 9.39
N LYS A 12 15.87 12.10 9.89
CA LYS A 12 14.52 11.75 9.40
C LYS A 12 14.50 11.52 7.90
N VAL A 13 15.50 10.82 7.37
CA VAL A 13 15.59 10.50 5.92
C VAL A 13 15.29 9.03 5.73
N ILE A 14 14.41 8.73 4.77
CA ILE A 14 14.26 7.39 4.21
C ILE A 14 15.00 7.35 2.87
N ALA A 15 15.84 6.33 2.70
CA ALA A 15 16.53 6.05 1.45
C ALA A 15 15.99 4.73 0.89
N VAL A 16 15.46 4.79 -0.32
CA VAL A 16 14.84 3.67 -1.03
C VAL A 16 15.69 3.29 -2.23
N THR A 17 15.90 2.00 -2.42
CA THR A 17 16.57 1.44 -3.60
C THR A 17 15.79 0.25 -4.12
N GLY A 18 15.66 0.11 -5.43
CA GLY A 18 14.94 -1.01 -6.02
C GLY A 18 15.15 -1.11 -7.51
N ASP A 19 14.59 -2.16 -8.09
CA ASP A 19 14.67 -2.44 -9.51
C ASP A 19 13.53 -1.83 -10.34
N GLY A 20 12.58 -1.14 -9.67
CA GLY A 20 11.40 -0.53 -10.28
C GLY A 20 10.42 -1.53 -10.90
N LEU A 21 10.61 -2.84 -10.68
CA LEU A 21 9.70 -3.86 -11.14
C LEU A 21 8.66 -4.15 -10.05
N PRO A 22 7.40 -4.42 -10.43
CA PRO A 22 6.45 -5.01 -9.49
C PRO A 22 6.92 -6.45 -9.23
N ASP A 23 7.69 -6.64 -8.18
CA ASP A 23 8.09 -7.94 -7.64
C ASP A 23 7.61 -7.99 -6.18
N PRO A 24 6.91 -9.04 -5.75
CA PRO A 24 6.60 -10.29 -6.45
C PRO A 24 5.26 -10.29 -7.21
N VAL A 25 4.74 -9.11 -7.52
CA VAL A 25 3.42 -8.95 -8.15
C VAL A 25 3.58 -8.96 -9.67
N SER A 26 3.05 -9.96 -10.36
CA SER A 26 3.13 -9.95 -11.83
C SER A 26 2.42 -8.73 -12.43
N TYR A 27 2.98 -8.19 -13.52
CA TYR A 27 2.39 -7.13 -14.33
C TYR A 27 1.92 -7.69 -15.69
N GLY A 28 1.18 -6.87 -16.42
CA GLY A 28 0.64 -7.21 -17.73
C GLY A 28 1.70 -7.46 -18.81
N THR A 29 1.24 -7.84 -20.00
CA THR A 29 2.13 -8.00 -21.15
C THR A 29 2.39 -6.64 -21.81
N PHE A 30 3.66 -6.27 -21.93
CA PHE A 30 4.11 -5.05 -22.60
C PHE A 30 5.26 -5.36 -23.56
N PRO A 31 5.32 -4.73 -24.75
CA PRO A 31 4.36 -3.78 -25.32
C PRO A 31 2.96 -4.37 -25.56
N ASN A 32 1.94 -3.52 -25.55
CA ASN A 32 0.55 -3.87 -25.89
C ASN A 32 -0.02 -2.94 -26.98
N LEU A 33 -1.31 -3.06 -27.28
CA LEU A 33 -1.96 -2.30 -28.36
C LEU A 33 -1.90 -0.78 -28.15
N ASN A 34 -2.03 -0.33 -26.90
CA ASN A 34 -2.18 1.08 -26.53
C ASN A 34 -0.91 1.65 -25.88
N ASN A 35 0.07 0.79 -25.54
CA ASN A 35 1.39 1.18 -25.03
C ASN A 35 2.51 0.42 -25.76
N PRO A 36 3.31 1.09 -26.60
CA PRO A 36 4.39 0.46 -27.37
C PRO A 36 5.66 0.20 -26.55
N ASN A 37 5.72 0.62 -25.28
CA ASN A 37 6.91 0.54 -24.46
C ASN A 37 7.03 -0.83 -23.79
N ALA A 38 8.26 -1.29 -23.57
CA ALA A 38 8.54 -2.50 -22.81
C ALA A 38 8.90 -2.14 -21.36
N VAL A 39 8.52 -2.98 -20.41
CA VAL A 39 9.01 -2.85 -19.03
C VAL A 39 10.47 -3.27 -18.97
N THR A 40 11.31 -2.46 -18.34
CA THR A 40 12.71 -2.74 -18.12
C THR A 40 13.08 -2.48 -16.66
N GLU A 41 14.02 -3.26 -16.15
CA GLU A 41 14.61 -3.02 -14.84
C GLU A 41 15.16 -1.59 -14.74
N GLN A 42 15.02 -0.95 -13.59
CA GLN A 42 15.48 0.40 -13.29
C GLN A 42 16.48 0.35 -12.12
N ALA A 43 17.51 1.18 -12.10
CA ALA A 43 18.26 1.40 -10.87
C ALA A 43 17.64 2.54 -10.06
N PHE A 44 16.46 2.27 -9.51
CA PHE A 44 15.77 3.26 -8.71
C PHE A 44 16.54 3.48 -7.40
N SER A 45 16.95 4.73 -7.15
CA SER A 45 17.48 5.15 -5.87
C SER A 45 16.98 6.55 -5.57
N HIS A 46 16.39 6.73 -4.40
CA HIS A 46 15.89 8.02 -3.98
C HIS A 46 15.95 8.20 -2.47
N SER A 47 16.12 9.43 -2.01
CA SER A 47 16.14 9.75 -0.58
C SER A 47 15.26 10.97 -0.32
N PHE A 48 14.34 10.84 0.62
CA PHE A 48 13.38 11.89 0.94
C PHE A 48 13.14 11.97 2.45
N THR A 49 12.61 13.10 2.91
CA THR A 49 12.26 13.29 4.32
C THR A 49 11.11 12.38 4.69
N TYR A 50 11.26 11.61 5.76
CA TYR A 50 10.21 10.80 6.36
C TYR A 50 9.38 11.63 7.34
N ARG A 51 8.05 11.57 7.24
CA ARG A 51 7.10 12.32 8.06
C ARG A 51 6.01 11.45 8.72
N GLY A 52 6.17 10.13 8.70
CA GLY A 52 5.25 9.25 9.44
C GLY A 52 5.25 9.58 10.93
N GLY A 53 4.07 9.78 11.50
CA GLY A 53 3.90 10.21 12.89
C GLY A 53 4.00 11.73 13.11
N GLU A 54 4.02 12.51 12.03
CA GLU A 54 3.98 13.97 12.06
C GLU A 54 2.67 14.49 11.45
N PHE A 55 2.32 15.76 11.71
CA PHE A 55 1.18 16.43 11.10
C PHE A 55 1.59 17.46 10.03
N GLY A 56 2.89 17.55 9.73
CA GLY A 56 3.49 18.52 8.82
C GLY A 56 4.30 19.57 9.55
N VAL A 57 4.45 20.73 8.91
CA VAL A 57 5.19 21.85 9.50
C VAL A 57 4.38 22.46 10.65
N GLU A 58 4.91 22.33 11.86
CA GLU A 58 4.40 23.01 13.05
C GLU A 58 4.44 24.53 12.87
N ARG A 59 3.37 25.18 13.32
CA ARG A 59 3.20 26.62 13.31
C ARG A 59 2.82 27.11 14.70
N THR A 60 3.16 28.35 14.97
CA THR A 60 2.74 29.08 16.15
C THR A 60 2.41 30.49 15.70
N PHE A 61 1.34 31.06 16.26
CA PHE A 61 1.16 32.51 16.25
C PHE A 61 2.20 33.10 17.22
N ASP A 62 2.26 34.41 17.39
CA ASP A 62 3.27 35.02 18.26
C ASP A 62 3.19 34.54 19.72
N ASP A 63 2.03 34.00 20.13
CA ASP A 63 1.80 33.30 21.39
C ASP A 63 1.15 31.93 21.15
N ASN A 64 1.61 30.91 21.88
CA ASN A 64 1.07 29.55 21.82
C ASN A 64 0.05 29.27 22.93
N THR A 65 -0.43 30.27 23.66
CA THR A 65 -1.46 30.08 24.68
C THR A 65 -2.88 30.15 24.15
N TYR A 66 -3.78 29.41 24.80
CA TYR A 66 -5.22 29.52 24.62
C TYR A 66 -5.93 29.51 25.97
N PHE A 67 -7.17 29.98 25.99
CA PHE A 67 -8.11 29.72 27.07
C PHE A 67 -9.43 29.22 26.49
N GLN A 68 -10.22 28.50 27.29
CA GLN A 68 -11.55 28.05 26.89
C GLN A 68 -12.60 28.55 27.87
N SER A 69 -13.68 29.13 27.34
CA SER A 69 -14.87 29.48 28.10
C SER A 69 -16.11 28.92 27.40
N GLY A 70 -16.77 27.96 28.04
CA GLY A 70 -17.88 27.25 27.42
C GLY A 70 -17.42 26.51 26.17
N PHE A 71 -18.10 26.76 25.05
CA PHE A 71 -17.84 26.12 23.76
C PHE A 71 -16.78 26.85 22.90
N VAL A 72 -16.16 27.91 23.41
CA VAL A 72 -15.22 28.74 22.65
C VAL A 72 -13.82 28.59 23.22
N ILE A 73 -12.90 28.12 22.37
CA ILE A 73 -11.46 28.24 22.59
C ILE A 73 -11.02 29.55 21.94
N SER A 74 -10.34 30.41 22.70
CA SER A 74 -9.81 31.67 22.19
C SER A 74 -8.28 31.62 22.16
N VAL A 75 -7.74 32.00 21.01
CA VAL A 75 -6.31 32.12 20.74
C VAL A 75 -5.99 33.58 20.48
N ASN A 76 -5.01 34.12 21.21
CA ASN A 76 -4.51 35.46 20.96
C ASN A 76 -3.65 35.45 19.69
N ILE A 77 -3.85 36.44 18.84
CA ILE A 77 -3.04 36.66 17.64
C ILE A 77 -2.52 38.10 17.64
N SER A 78 -1.33 38.32 17.11
CA SER A 78 -0.75 39.65 16.99
C SER A 78 -1.15 40.35 15.69
N THR A 79 -0.72 41.60 15.52
CA THR A 79 -0.80 42.29 14.21
C THR A 79 0.01 41.58 13.13
N SER A 80 1.14 40.94 13.48
CA SER A 80 1.96 40.17 12.55
C SER A 80 1.24 38.89 12.12
N ASP A 81 0.59 38.19 13.06
CA ASP A 81 -0.24 37.03 12.76
C ASP A 81 -1.43 37.40 11.87
N ASN A 82 -2.04 38.56 12.13
CA ASN A 82 -3.16 39.05 11.35
C ASN A 82 -2.80 39.27 9.87
N ALA A 83 -1.53 39.55 9.57
CA ALA A 83 -1.04 39.64 8.19
C ALA A 83 -1.19 38.31 7.42
N LEU A 84 -1.16 37.16 8.09
CA LEU A 84 -1.35 35.84 7.47
C LEU A 84 -2.76 35.70 6.88
N PHE A 85 -3.76 36.26 7.56
CA PHE A 85 -5.15 36.25 7.13
C PHE A 85 -5.44 37.36 6.11
N ALA A 86 -4.89 38.56 6.33
CA ALA A 86 -5.03 39.68 5.40
C ALA A 86 -4.44 39.37 4.01
N ALA A 87 -3.31 38.65 3.98
CA ALA A 87 -2.67 38.20 2.75
C ALA A 87 -3.34 36.96 2.12
N GLN A 88 -4.41 36.42 2.70
CA GLN A 88 -5.06 35.16 2.28
C GLN A 88 -4.11 33.95 2.27
N THR A 89 -3.03 34.03 3.05
CA THR A 89 -2.15 32.88 3.31
C THR A 89 -2.93 31.84 4.12
N ILE A 90 -3.73 32.29 5.09
CA ILE A 90 -4.84 31.53 5.66
C ILE A 90 -6.13 32.15 5.10
N ALA A 91 -6.83 31.42 4.23
CA ALA A 91 -8.02 31.89 3.53
C ALA A 91 -9.30 31.25 4.08
N PRO A 92 -10.47 31.91 3.98
CA PRO A 92 -11.75 31.28 4.30
C PRO A 92 -11.92 29.96 3.53
N GLY A 93 -12.31 28.90 4.23
CA GLY A 93 -12.36 27.53 3.72
C GLY A 93 -11.13 26.68 4.08
N ASP A 94 -10.01 27.30 4.47
CA ASP A 94 -8.84 26.55 4.91
C ASP A 94 -9.12 25.77 6.20
N HIS A 95 -8.47 24.61 6.33
CA HIS A 95 -8.47 23.83 7.55
C HIS A 95 -7.25 24.13 8.41
N LEU A 96 -7.51 24.47 9.67
CA LEU A 96 -6.51 24.66 10.72
C LEU A 96 -6.62 23.49 11.71
N PHE A 97 -5.56 22.72 11.85
CA PHE A 97 -5.51 21.60 12.78
C PHE A 97 -4.73 21.99 14.03
N PHE A 98 -5.36 21.83 15.20
CA PHE A 98 -4.78 22.18 16.50
C PHE A 98 -4.56 20.93 17.34
N VAL A 99 -3.43 20.91 18.04
CA VAL A 99 -3.11 19.96 19.11
C VAL A 99 -3.00 20.78 20.40
N PHE A 100 -3.91 20.54 21.33
CA PHE A 100 -3.98 21.26 22.60
C PHE A 100 -3.26 20.50 23.71
N SER A 101 -2.73 21.25 24.69
CA SER A 101 -2.00 20.72 25.84
C SER A 101 -2.83 19.82 26.77
N ASP A 102 -4.16 19.83 26.63
CA ASP A 102 -5.08 18.94 27.34
C ASP A 102 -5.31 17.60 26.62
N GLY A 103 -4.60 17.38 25.50
CA GLY A 103 -4.65 16.15 24.71
C GLY A 103 -5.63 16.19 23.54
N ARG A 104 -6.49 17.21 23.42
CA ARG A 104 -7.44 17.32 22.31
C ARG A 104 -6.72 17.64 21.00
N LYS A 105 -7.21 17.01 19.93
CA LYS A 105 -6.75 17.19 18.55
C LYS A 105 -7.94 17.46 17.68
N GLN A 106 -8.01 18.63 17.04
CA GLN A 106 -9.19 19.00 16.28
C GLN A 106 -8.86 19.91 15.10
N ARG A 107 -9.56 19.66 14.00
CA ARG A 107 -9.53 20.48 12.79
C ARG A 107 -10.66 21.51 12.84
N PHE A 108 -10.36 22.73 12.41
CA PHE A 108 -11.30 23.84 12.33
C PHE A 108 -11.30 24.43 10.92
N ILE A 109 -12.48 24.68 10.37
CA ILE A 109 -12.63 25.40 9.10
C ILE A 109 -12.63 26.89 9.38
N PHE A 110 -11.76 27.64 8.71
CA PHE A 110 -11.69 29.08 8.87
C PHE A 110 -12.80 29.79 8.08
N ARG A 111 -13.58 30.64 8.74
CA ARG A 111 -14.72 31.37 8.17
C ARG A 111 -14.43 32.85 7.87
N GLY A 112 -13.16 33.26 7.92
CA GLY A 112 -12.79 34.66 7.77
C GLY A 112 -13.18 35.46 9.01
N THR A 113 -13.79 36.62 8.79
CA THR A 113 -14.33 37.49 9.86
C THR A 113 -15.82 37.21 10.16
N THR A 114 -16.41 36.23 9.48
CA THR A 114 -17.81 35.86 9.66
C THR A 114 -17.97 35.05 10.94
N PHE A 115 -18.77 35.55 11.88
CA PHE A 115 -19.11 34.81 13.10
C PHE A 115 -19.71 33.44 12.77
N THR A 116 -19.36 32.44 13.56
CA THR A 116 -19.93 31.09 13.50
C THR A 116 -20.17 30.54 14.90
N SER A 117 -21.19 29.70 15.03
CA SER A 117 -21.51 28.93 16.24
C SER A 117 -21.49 27.43 15.97
N ILE A 118 -20.91 26.99 14.86
CA ILE A 118 -20.87 25.59 14.43
C ILE A 118 -19.58 24.96 14.94
N ALA A 119 -19.69 23.85 15.68
CA ALA A 119 -18.53 23.12 16.18
C ALA A 119 -17.64 22.65 15.02
N GLY A 120 -16.31 22.81 15.17
CA GLY A 120 -15.36 22.54 14.10
C GLY A 120 -15.14 23.71 13.15
N GLU A 121 -15.63 24.90 13.47
CA GLU A 121 -15.34 26.13 12.72
C GLU A 121 -14.60 27.15 13.58
N CYS A 122 -13.90 28.07 12.91
CA CYS A 122 -13.23 29.19 13.56
C CYS A 122 -13.35 30.48 12.74
N TRP A 123 -13.23 31.62 13.41
CA TRP A 123 -13.26 32.93 12.77
C TRP A 123 -12.37 33.92 13.50
N LEU A 124 -11.94 34.96 12.78
CA LEU A 124 -11.30 36.14 13.35
C LEU A 124 -12.36 36.95 14.09
N ALA A 125 -12.41 36.79 15.41
CA ALA A 125 -13.36 37.47 16.26
C ALA A 125 -13.00 38.95 16.46
N THR A 126 -11.71 39.25 16.51
CA THR A 126 -11.15 40.60 16.46
C THR A 126 -9.85 40.59 15.65
N ASP A 127 -9.20 41.74 15.51
CA ASP A 127 -7.86 41.87 14.94
C ASP A 127 -6.75 41.25 15.81
N GLN A 128 -7.09 40.78 17.01
CA GLN A 128 -6.18 40.22 18.00
C GLN A 128 -6.64 38.86 18.55
N ARG A 129 -7.73 38.29 18.01
CA ARG A 129 -8.30 37.05 18.53
C ARG A 129 -8.90 36.16 17.44
N LEU A 130 -8.48 34.90 17.44
CA LEU A 130 -9.09 33.80 16.70
C LEU A 130 -9.93 32.97 17.69
N ASP A 131 -11.22 32.81 17.40
CA ASP A 131 -12.11 31.97 18.22
C ASP A 131 -12.41 30.66 17.46
N LEU A 132 -12.29 29.53 18.17
CA LEU A 132 -12.53 28.17 17.68
C LEU A 132 -13.75 27.60 18.42
N ILE A 133 -14.76 27.10 17.69
CA ILE A 133 -15.95 26.49 18.31
C ILE A 133 -15.75 24.98 18.48
N VAL A 134 -15.92 24.49 19.70
CA VAL A 134 -15.85 23.07 20.05
C VAL A 134 -17.22 22.55 20.51
N ALA A 135 -17.44 21.24 20.38
CA ALA A 135 -18.70 20.61 20.80
C ALA A 135 -18.83 20.46 22.32
N GLU A 136 -17.70 20.43 23.04
CA GLU A 136 -17.65 20.21 24.49
C GLU A 136 -17.41 21.52 25.24
N SER A 137 -18.31 21.84 26.17
CA SER A 137 -18.17 23.01 27.03
C SER A 137 -17.18 22.75 28.17
N GLN A 138 -16.17 23.60 28.31
CA GLN A 138 -15.20 23.54 29.41
C GLN A 138 -14.82 24.93 29.90
N THR A 139 -14.08 25.00 31.02
CA THR A 139 -13.44 26.22 31.51
C THR A 139 -11.97 25.93 31.73
N ILE A 140 -11.13 26.42 30.84
CA ILE A 140 -9.67 26.27 30.91
C ILE A 140 -9.09 27.68 31.00
N PRO A 141 -8.53 28.08 32.16
CA PRO A 141 -7.97 29.42 32.33
C PRO A 141 -6.76 29.70 31.43
N THR A 142 -5.94 28.67 31.19
CA THR A 142 -4.77 28.72 30.31
C THR A 142 -4.41 27.32 29.85
N GLY A 143 -3.96 27.20 28.61
CA GLY A 143 -3.33 26.02 28.03
C GLY A 143 -2.39 26.44 26.91
N THR A 144 -1.68 25.48 26.32
CA THR A 144 -0.86 25.73 25.13
C THR A 144 -1.35 24.92 23.95
N TYR A 145 -1.05 25.37 22.73
CA TYR A 145 -1.38 24.65 21.52
C TYR A 145 -0.22 24.68 20.53
N THR A 146 -0.21 23.69 19.66
CA THR A 146 0.50 23.72 18.39
C THR A 146 -0.55 23.67 17.28
N TYR A 147 -0.34 24.38 16.18
CA TYR A 147 -1.23 24.26 15.02
C TYR A 147 -0.49 23.93 13.73
N TYR A 148 -1.27 23.41 12.79
CA TYR A 148 -0.86 23.03 11.45
C TYR A 148 -1.91 23.56 10.50
N ASP A 149 -1.48 24.08 9.36
CA ASP A 149 -2.39 24.62 8.35
C ASP A 149 -2.04 24.13 6.95
N GLN A 150 -2.86 24.58 6.00
CA GLN A 150 -2.77 24.23 4.60
C GLN A 150 -1.74 25.05 3.81
N ARG A 151 -1.04 26.04 4.39
CA ARG A 151 -0.10 26.90 3.65
C ARG A 151 1.00 26.10 2.96
N SER A 152 1.59 25.17 3.70
CA SER A 152 2.61 24.27 3.15
C SER A 152 2.04 23.23 2.18
N GLY A 153 0.72 23.07 2.15
CA GLY A 153 0.01 22.12 1.31
C GLY A 153 -0.70 22.73 0.10
N ARG A 154 -0.45 24.00 -0.24
CA ARG A 154 -0.96 24.62 -1.47
C ARG A 154 0.03 24.47 -2.62
N ILE A 155 0.63 23.29 -2.73
CA ILE A 155 1.68 22.99 -3.71
C ILE A 155 1.12 21.96 -4.67
N GLU A 156 1.06 22.34 -5.94
CA GLU A 156 0.62 21.45 -7.01
C GLU A 156 1.45 20.17 -6.98
N THR A 157 0.76 19.04 -6.98
CA THR A 157 1.37 17.73 -7.12
C THR A 157 2.04 17.69 -8.50
N PRO A 158 3.36 17.47 -8.59
CA PRO A 158 4.07 17.47 -9.87
C PRO A 158 3.56 16.32 -10.76
N LEU A 159 3.71 16.47 -12.08
CA LEU A 159 3.52 15.36 -13.02
C LEU A 159 4.59 14.28 -12.79
N GLY A 160 4.31 13.03 -13.16
CA GLY A 160 5.26 11.93 -13.01
C GLY A 160 5.29 11.39 -11.58
N ALA A 161 6.49 11.08 -11.06
CA ALA A 161 6.66 10.36 -9.80
C ALA A 161 6.25 11.17 -8.57
N ILE A 162 5.30 10.67 -7.79
CA ILE A 162 4.76 11.32 -6.58
C ILE A 162 4.99 10.52 -5.30
N GLY A 163 5.26 9.22 -5.40
CA GLY A 163 5.52 8.36 -4.26
C GLY A 163 6.07 7.01 -4.68
N ILE A 164 6.25 6.11 -3.71
CA ILE A 164 6.72 4.75 -3.94
C ILE A 164 5.89 3.75 -3.14
N ALA A 165 5.48 2.68 -3.80
CA ALA A 165 4.76 1.57 -3.22
C ALA A 165 5.70 0.62 -2.46
N ALA A 166 5.16 -0.16 -1.53
CA ALA A 166 5.92 -1.11 -0.71
C ALA A 166 6.57 -2.26 -1.52
N ASN A 167 6.13 -2.51 -2.75
CA ASN A 167 6.78 -3.45 -3.68
C ASN A 167 7.87 -2.79 -4.55
N GLY A 168 8.10 -1.48 -4.42
CA GLY A 168 9.14 -0.76 -5.17
C GLY A 168 8.70 -0.04 -6.43
N VAL A 169 7.44 -0.20 -6.84
CA VAL A 169 6.89 0.51 -7.99
C VAL A 169 6.57 1.95 -7.60
N VAL A 170 6.86 2.88 -8.51
CA VAL A 170 6.62 4.30 -8.29
C VAL A 170 5.13 4.62 -8.50
N PHE A 171 4.55 5.41 -7.60
CA PHE A 171 3.24 6.02 -7.81
C PHE A 171 3.40 7.25 -8.69
N PHE A 172 2.60 7.34 -9.75
CA PHE A 172 2.57 8.48 -10.65
C PHE A 172 1.33 9.33 -10.45
N ASN A 173 1.47 10.62 -10.76
CA ASN A 173 0.36 11.55 -10.83
C ASN A 173 -0.69 11.03 -11.84
N PRO A 174 -2.00 11.07 -11.52
CA PRO A 174 -3.04 10.65 -12.46
C PRO A 174 -3.16 11.55 -13.70
N SER A 175 -2.53 12.72 -13.72
CA SER A 175 -2.46 13.59 -14.89
C SER A 175 -1.43 13.06 -15.90
N ALA A 176 -1.89 12.73 -17.11
CA ALA A 176 -1.02 12.39 -18.24
C ALA A 176 -0.24 13.59 -18.81
N GLY A 177 -0.45 14.79 -18.26
CA GLY A 177 0.13 16.03 -18.79
C GLY A 177 -0.27 16.22 -20.25
N GLY A 178 0.72 16.44 -21.12
CA GLY A 178 0.51 16.55 -22.57
C GLY A 178 0.38 15.21 -23.32
N GLY A 179 0.52 14.07 -22.64
CA GLY A 179 0.35 12.75 -23.24
C GLY A 179 -1.07 12.57 -23.79
N GLY A 180 -1.23 11.89 -24.92
CA GLY A 180 -2.55 11.68 -25.53
C GLY A 180 -3.18 12.92 -26.18
N ASN A 181 -2.40 13.99 -26.40
CA ASN A 181 -2.83 15.24 -27.07
C ASN A 181 -4.16 15.81 -26.52
N PRO A 182 -4.20 16.20 -25.23
CA PRO A 182 -5.41 16.77 -24.62
C PRO A 182 -5.79 18.12 -25.24
N PRO A 183 -7.03 18.60 -25.02
CA PRO A 183 -7.40 19.97 -25.33
C PRO A 183 -6.42 20.99 -24.73
N VAL A 184 -6.17 22.11 -25.43
CA VAL A 184 -5.19 23.11 -25.00
C VAL A 184 -5.54 23.65 -23.61
N GLY A 185 -4.58 23.54 -22.67
CA GLY A 185 -4.76 23.97 -21.28
C GLY A 185 -5.34 22.89 -20.36
N PHE A 186 -5.54 21.67 -20.85
CA PHE A 186 -6.06 20.53 -20.12
C PHE A 186 -5.09 19.36 -20.13
N ASN A 187 -5.28 18.44 -19.20
CA ASN A 187 -4.55 17.17 -19.15
C ASN A 187 -5.56 16.02 -19.04
N TRP A 188 -5.30 14.91 -19.72
CA TRP A 188 -6.07 13.69 -19.51
C TRP A 188 -5.85 13.16 -18.09
N ASN A 189 -6.93 12.66 -17.49
CA ASN A 189 -6.84 11.74 -16.38
C ASN A 189 -6.49 10.35 -16.94
N ALA A 190 -5.26 9.90 -16.68
CA ALA A 190 -4.68 8.69 -17.24
C ALA A 190 -5.53 7.44 -16.94
N HIS A 191 -6.22 7.42 -15.80
CA HIS A 191 -6.97 6.26 -15.32
C HIS A 191 -8.48 6.47 -15.24
N TYR A 192 -9.04 7.45 -15.96
CA TYR A 192 -10.51 7.55 -15.97
C TYR A 192 -11.10 6.40 -16.80
N PRO A 193 -11.95 5.50 -16.24
CA PRO A 193 -12.40 4.31 -16.97
C PRO A 193 -13.19 4.60 -18.25
N ASN A 194 -13.83 5.77 -18.32
CA ASN A 194 -14.58 6.21 -19.50
C ASN A 194 -13.79 7.21 -20.36
N SER A 195 -12.48 7.31 -20.17
CA SER A 195 -11.61 8.15 -20.99
C SER A 195 -11.64 7.65 -22.45
N PRO A 196 -11.76 8.55 -23.44
CA PRO A 196 -11.66 8.19 -24.86
C PRO A 196 -10.20 7.96 -25.30
N VAL A 197 -9.23 8.21 -24.41
CA VAL A 197 -7.80 7.97 -24.61
C VAL A 197 -7.35 6.91 -23.61
N ASP A 198 -6.78 5.83 -24.14
CA ASP A 198 -6.25 4.70 -23.37
C ASP A 198 -4.72 4.73 -23.42
N PHE A 199 -4.08 4.71 -22.24
CA PHE A 199 -2.62 4.73 -22.08
C PHE A 199 -2.01 3.32 -21.98
N GLY A 200 -2.84 2.29 -22.11
CA GLY A 200 -2.47 0.89 -22.14
C GLY A 200 -2.15 0.31 -20.77
N ASP A 201 -2.79 0.80 -19.71
CA ASP A 201 -2.71 0.24 -18.36
C ASP A 201 -3.02 -1.27 -18.35
N ASP A 202 -2.31 -2.00 -17.50
CA ASP A 202 -2.65 -3.39 -17.22
C ASP A 202 -3.72 -3.51 -16.13
N SER A 203 -4.09 -4.75 -15.77
CA SER A 203 -5.07 -5.02 -14.73
C SER A 203 -4.64 -4.60 -13.32
N CYS A 204 -3.38 -4.20 -13.13
CA CYS A 204 -2.85 -3.70 -11.87
C CYS A 204 -2.83 -2.17 -11.84
N GLY A 205 -3.40 -1.48 -12.84
CA GLY A 205 -3.49 -0.04 -12.84
C GLY A 205 -2.16 0.65 -13.12
N GLY A 206 -1.30 0.02 -13.92
CA GLY A 206 0.00 0.57 -14.27
C GLY A 206 0.48 0.21 -15.66
N HIS A 207 1.46 0.98 -16.14
CA HIS A 207 2.08 0.80 -17.45
C HIS A 207 3.53 1.33 -17.48
N PRO A 208 4.38 0.91 -18.45
CA PRO A 208 5.70 1.48 -18.64
C PRO A 208 5.70 2.82 -19.38
N GLU A 209 6.58 3.71 -18.93
CA GLU A 209 7.02 4.89 -19.70
C GLU A 209 7.91 4.49 -20.90
N SER A 210 8.20 5.46 -21.77
CA SER A 210 9.20 5.31 -22.84
C SER A 210 10.61 4.98 -22.35
N THR A 211 10.90 5.27 -21.08
CA THR A 211 12.15 4.88 -20.38
C THR A 211 12.15 3.42 -19.95
N GLY A 212 11.00 2.74 -20.04
CA GLY A 212 10.76 1.38 -19.59
C GLY A 212 10.46 1.24 -18.09
N GLN A 213 10.34 2.35 -17.34
CA GLN A 213 9.93 2.33 -15.93
C GLN A 213 8.43 2.04 -15.83
N TYR A 214 8.08 0.95 -15.17
CA TYR A 214 6.70 0.64 -14.79
C TYR A 214 6.27 1.46 -13.56
N HIS A 215 5.04 1.96 -13.56
CA HIS A 215 4.49 2.78 -12.49
C HIS A 215 2.98 2.58 -12.36
N TYR A 216 2.44 2.86 -11.18
CA TYR A 216 1.00 2.81 -10.92
C TYR A 216 0.37 4.19 -11.03
N HIS A 217 -0.82 4.27 -11.63
CA HIS A 217 -1.62 5.49 -11.68
C HIS A 217 -2.81 5.46 -10.73
N ASP A 218 -3.30 4.28 -10.35
CA ASP A 218 -4.51 4.14 -9.55
C ASP A 218 -4.42 3.06 -8.47
N THR A 219 -5.56 2.57 -7.98
CA THR A 219 -5.70 1.68 -6.82
C THR A 219 -5.74 0.18 -7.16
N HIS A 220 -5.89 -0.21 -8.43
CA HIS A 220 -6.03 -1.61 -8.87
C HIS A 220 -4.79 -2.46 -8.58
N PHE A 221 -3.63 -1.85 -8.32
CA PHE A 221 -2.45 -2.60 -7.90
C PHE A 221 -2.72 -3.45 -6.66
N ILE A 222 -3.68 -3.04 -5.82
CA ILE A 222 -4.05 -3.76 -4.60
C ILE A 222 -4.70 -5.09 -4.91
N ASP A 223 -5.47 -5.18 -5.99
CA ASP A 223 -6.06 -6.45 -6.41
C ASP A 223 -4.96 -7.41 -6.84
N CYS A 224 -3.95 -6.92 -7.56
CA CYS A 224 -2.77 -7.71 -7.89
C CYS A 224 -1.91 -8.07 -6.68
N TRP A 225 -1.80 -7.19 -5.67
CA TRP A 225 -1.11 -7.47 -4.41
C TRP A 225 -1.81 -8.57 -3.59
N LYS A 226 -3.15 -8.59 -3.65
CA LYS A 226 -4.00 -9.59 -3.00
C LYS A 226 -4.04 -10.91 -3.77
N GLN A 227 -3.90 -10.87 -5.09
CA GLN A 227 -3.93 -12.06 -5.93
C GLN A 227 -2.87 -13.07 -5.47
N ASN A 228 -3.31 -14.31 -5.22
CA ASN A 228 -2.46 -15.39 -4.70
C ASN A 228 -1.67 -15.02 -3.43
N SER A 229 -2.16 -14.05 -2.65
CA SER A 229 -1.47 -13.53 -1.46
C SER A 229 -0.05 -13.02 -1.77
N ALA A 230 0.19 -12.43 -2.96
CA ALA A 230 1.51 -12.06 -3.44
C ALA A 230 2.32 -11.27 -2.39
N MET A 231 1.78 -10.16 -1.89
CA MET A 231 2.48 -9.33 -0.90
C MET A 231 2.54 -9.97 0.49
N ALA A 232 1.53 -10.75 0.86
CA ALA A 232 1.51 -11.43 2.15
C ALA A 232 2.55 -12.56 2.23
N ASN A 233 2.80 -13.25 1.12
CA ASN A 233 3.87 -14.24 1.01
C ASN A 233 5.25 -13.58 0.90
N TYR A 234 5.30 -12.33 0.43
CA TYR A 234 6.53 -11.59 0.20
C TYR A 234 7.19 -11.13 1.50
N ASN A 235 6.42 -10.48 2.39
CA ASN A 235 6.97 -9.95 3.62
C ASN A 235 6.03 -10.08 4.81
N ASP A 236 6.62 -10.15 6.01
CA ASP A 236 5.92 -10.34 7.26
C ASP A 236 4.96 -9.19 7.58
N TYR A 237 5.24 -7.97 7.15
CA TYR A 237 4.36 -6.83 7.39
C TYR A 237 2.97 -7.07 6.78
N PHE A 238 2.90 -7.59 5.55
CA PHE A 238 1.64 -7.99 4.94
C PHE A 238 1.16 -9.39 5.37
N GLY A 239 2.07 -10.35 5.62
CA GLY A 239 1.74 -11.76 5.87
C GLY A 239 1.44 -12.18 7.31
N SER A 240 1.93 -11.45 8.31
CA SER A 240 1.82 -11.87 9.72
C SER A 240 0.44 -11.64 10.35
N SER A 241 -0.36 -10.75 9.78
CA SER A 241 -1.65 -10.34 10.33
C SER A 241 -2.65 -9.96 9.24
N GLN A 242 -3.95 -10.14 9.50
CA GLN A 242 -5.02 -9.84 8.56
C GLN A 242 -6.29 -9.40 9.29
N PHE A 243 -7.25 -8.84 8.54
CA PHE A 243 -8.63 -8.67 8.98
C PHE A 243 -9.62 -9.36 8.05
N ASN A 244 -10.36 -10.33 8.57
CA ASN A 244 -11.33 -11.14 7.83
C ASN A 244 -10.80 -11.68 6.49
N GLY A 245 -9.55 -12.14 6.48
CA GLY A 245 -8.85 -12.65 5.30
C GLY A 245 -8.20 -11.59 4.42
N ASP A 246 -8.38 -10.30 4.71
CA ASP A 246 -7.70 -9.21 4.00
C ASP A 246 -6.33 -8.91 4.64
N ASN A 247 -5.26 -9.34 3.95
CA ASN A 247 -3.87 -9.11 4.36
C ASN A 247 -3.41 -7.65 4.22
N MET A 248 -4.17 -6.80 3.52
CA MET A 248 -3.89 -5.38 3.36
C MET A 248 -4.40 -4.54 4.55
N ARG A 249 -4.89 -5.21 5.60
CA ARG A 249 -5.42 -4.57 6.81
C ARG A 249 -4.84 -5.19 8.09
N HIS A 250 -4.69 -4.37 9.11
CA HIS A 250 -4.34 -4.79 10.46
C HIS A 250 -5.50 -5.53 11.12
N PRO A 251 -5.27 -6.32 12.19
CA PRO A 251 -6.33 -7.06 12.89
C PRO A 251 -7.48 -6.21 13.47
N ASP A 252 -7.31 -4.90 13.58
CA ASP A 252 -8.36 -3.95 13.99
C ASP A 252 -9.15 -3.38 12.80
N GLY A 253 -8.83 -3.81 11.58
CA GLY A 253 -9.50 -3.43 10.33
C GLY A 253 -8.94 -2.19 9.67
N HIS A 254 -7.97 -1.49 10.27
CA HIS A 254 -7.35 -0.33 9.63
C HIS A 254 -6.48 -0.82 8.47
N SER A 255 -6.43 -0.08 7.37
CA SER A 255 -5.52 -0.41 6.28
C SER A 255 -4.05 -0.39 6.74
N LYS A 256 -3.24 -1.25 6.12
CA LYS A 256 -1.78 -1.17 6.20
C LYS A 256 -1.25 -0.06 5.30
N ILE A 257 0.00 0.35 5.55
CA ILE A 257 0.75 1.27 4.69
C ILE A 257 1.08 0.53 3.40
N LEU A 258 0.62 1.08 2.27
CA LEU A 258 0.89 0.57 0.93
C LEU A 258 2.10 1.24 0.29
N GLY A 259 2.54 2.37 0.83
CA GLY A 259 3.72 3.09 0.36
C GLY A 259 3.88 4.43 1.04
N TYR A 260 4.75 5.26 0.49
CA TYR A 260 4.98 6.62 0.97
C TYR A 260 4.94 7.61 -0.19
N CYS A 261 4.28 8.74 0.04
CA CYS A 261 4.40 9.90 -0.84
C CYS A 261 5.80 10.50 -0.65
N PHE A 262 6.37 11.05 -1.71
CA PHE A 262 7.69 11.69 -1.67
C PHE A 262 7.70 13.04 -0.94
N ASP A 263 6.55 13.49 -0.44
CA ASP A 263 6.46 14.56 0.55
C ASP A 263 6.75 14.08 1.99
N GLY A 264 6.82 12.76 2.19
CA GLY A 264 7.21 12.06 3.40
C GLY A 264 6.09 11.34 4.15
N PHE A 265 4.81 11.53 3.78
CA PHE A 265 3.69 10.93 4.49
C PHE A 265 3.32 9.53 3.99
N PRO A 266 2.82 8.65 4.89
CA PRO A 266 2.38 7.32 4.51
C PRO A 266 1.13 7.38 3.63
N VAL A 267 1.03 6.43 2.70
CA VAL A 267 -0.14 6.15 1.87
C VAL A 267 -0.75 4.84 2.35
N TYR A 268 -1.99 4.89 2.84
CA TYR A 268 -2.73 3.73 3.33
C TYR A 268 -3.72 3.22 2.28
N GLY A 269 -4.13 1.96 2.45
CA GLY A 269 -5.33 1.42 1.81
C GLY A 269 -6.62 2.19 2.17
N PRO A 270 -7.80 1.77 1.69
CA PRO A 270 -9.00 2.61 1.69
C PRO A 270 -9.74 2.63 3.04
N PHE A 271 -9.23 1.97 4.07
CA PHE A 271 -9.89 1.85 5.38
C PHE A 271 -9.14 2.61 6.47
N GLY A 272 -9.86 3.43 7.21
CA GLY A 272 -9.37 4.12 8.41
C GLY A 272 -10.34 4.01 9.57
N TYR A 273 -9.91 4.42 10.78
CA TYR A 273 -10.82 4.51 11.92
C TYR A 273 -11.95 5.52 11.65
N ASP A 274 -13.13 5.22 12.19
CA ASP A 274 -14.32 6.05 12.03
C ASP A 274 -14.14 7.44 12.64
N VAL A 275 -13.59 7.49 13.86
CA VAL A 275 -13.21 8.70 14.58
C VAL A 275 -11.70 8.93 14.43
N PRO A 276 -11.25 10.02 13.78
CA PRO A 276 -9.85 10.18 13.38
C PRO A 276 -8.83 10.10 14.52
N PHE A 277 -9.15 10.56 15.73
CA PHE A 277 -8.19 10.62 16.85
C PHE A 277 -8.52 9.67 17.99
N THR A 278 -9.30 8.64 17.72
CA THR A 278 -9.57 7.57 18.66
C THR A 278 -9.23 6.26 17.96
N ALA A 279 -8.36 5.46 18.59
CA ALA A 279 -8.12 4.09 18.14
C ALA A 279 -9.39 3.27 18.43
N SER A 280 -10.33 3.35 17.50
CA SER A 280 -11.62 2.66 17.51
C SER A 280 -11.45 1.30 16.84
N GLN A 281 -12.18 0.28 17.31
CA GLN A 281 -12.27 -0.97 16.53
C GLN A 281 -13.20 -0.84 15.32
N THR A 282 -13.92 0.28 15.20
CA THR A 282 -14.76 0.54 14.04
C THR A 282 -13.94 1.22 12.97
N THR A 283 -13.84 0.56 11.82
CA THR A 283 -13.23 1.11 10.62
C THR A 283 -14.27 1.30 9.53
N ARG A 284 -14.01 2.23 8.62
CA ARG A 284 -14.88 2.55 7.50
C ARG A 284 -14.05 2.97 6.30
N PHE A 285 -14.69 2.99 5.13
CA PHE A 285 -14.09 3.54 3.93
C PHE A 285 -13.78 5.03 4.10
N MET A 286 -12.57 5.41 3.68
CA MET A 286 -12.14 6.79 3.58
C MET A 286 -12.54 7.31 2.20
N SER A 287 -13.65 8.05 2.16
CA SER A 287 -14.23 8.51 0.90
C SER A 287 -13.52 9.76 0.39
N SER A 288 -13.25 9.81 -0.92
CA SER A 288 -12.75 11.01 -1.57
C SER A 288 -13.76 12.16 -1.44
N SER A 289 -13.24 13.37 -1.27
CA SER A 289 -14.04 14.60 -1.29
C SER A 289 -14.05 15.27 -2.67
N TYR A 290 -13.61 14.55 -3.71
CA TYR A 290 -13.67 15.02 -5.09
C TYR A 290 -14.91 14.51 -5.81
N ARG A 291 -15.43 15.34 -6.71
CA ARG A 291 -16.45 14.94 -7.69
C ARG A 291 -16.19 15.63 -9.02
N THR A 292 -16.85 15.13 -10.07
CA THR A 292 -16.89 15.81 -11.35
C THR A 292 -17.71 17.10 -11.23
N LYS A 293 -17.27 18.16 -11.91
CA LYS A 293 -17.95 19.44 -11.99
C LYS A 293 -19.22 19.30 -12.83
N ASN A 294 -20.28 19.94 -12.34
CA ASN A 294 -21.57 19.98 -13.03
C ASN A 294 -21.56 20.88 -14.28
N ILE A 295 -20.58 21.77 -14.40
CA ILE A 295 -20.43 22.73 -15.50
C ILE A 295 -18.98 22.70 -15.96
N GLU A 296 -18.77 22.71 -17.26
CA GLU A 296 -17.47 22.78 -17.89
C GLU A 296 -16.69 24.03 -17.43
N VAL A 297 -15.40 23.86 -17.17
CA VAL A 297 -14.52 25.01 -16.93
C VAL A 297 -14.29 25.79 -18.24
N ALA A 298 -14.00 27.09 -18.12
CA ALA A 298 -13.75 27.94 -19.28
C ALA A 298 -12.67 27.36 -20.21
N GLY A 299 -12.96 27.30 -21.51
CA GLY A 299 -12.05 26.77 -22.53
C GLY A 299 -12.08 25.25 -22.72
N ARG A 300 -12.81 24.52 -21.86
CA ARG A 300 -13.02 23.07 -22.03
C ARG A 300 -14.01 22.82 -23.18
N PRO A 301 -13.77 21.82 -24.06
CA PRO A 301 -14.80 21.34 -24.98
C PRO A 301 -16.05 20.85 -24.25
N ASP A 302 -17.21 20.96 -24.89
CA ASP A 302 -18.49 20.43 -24.39
C ASP A 302 -18.38 18.94 -24.05
N TYR A 303 -19.06 18.50 -23.01
CA TYR A 303 -19.09 17.09 -22.64
C TYR A 303 -19.71 16.23 -23.77
N GLY A 304 -19.05 15.11 -24.05
CA GLY A 304 -19.47 14.14 -25.06
C GLY A 304 -18.90 12.76 -24.79
N SER A 305 -18.59 11.99 -25.84
CA SER A 305 -18.06 10.62 -25.76
C SER A 305 -16.83 10.37 -26.64
N THR A 306 -16.15 11.42 -27.09
CA THR A 306 -15.04 11.34 -28.06
C THR A 306 -13.80 12.06 -27.56
N ALA A 307 -12.63 11.85 -28.17
CA ALA A 307 -11.42 12.57 -27.77
C ALA A 307 -11.53 14.10 -27.96
N GLN A 308 -12.30 14.56 -28.96
CA GLN A 308 -12.55 15.98 -29.22
C GLN A 308 -13.57 16.58 -28.24
N ASN A 309 -14.55 15.78 -27.83
CA ASN A 309 -15.60 16.14 -26.87
C ASN A 309 -15.66 15.06 -25.78
N PRO A 310 -14.70 15.06 -24.83
CA PRO A 310 -14.59 13.96 -23.88
C PRO A 310 -15.63 14.06 -22.77
N PRO A 311 -16.08 12.91 -22.21
CA PRO A 311 -17.02 12.91 -21.10
C PRO A 311 -16.42 13.59 -19.87
N ALA A 312 -17.29 14.11 -19.00
CA ALA A 312 -16.90 14.68 -17.73
C ALA A 312 -16.07 13.68 -16.91
N GLY A 313 -14.95 14.12 -16.36
CA GLY A 313 -14.02 13.31 -15.56
C GLY A 313 -12.80 12.81 -16.34
N SER A 314 -12.86 12.85 -17.68
CA SER A 314 -11.72 12.45 -18.53
C SER A 314 -10.53 13.41 -18.44
N LEU A 315 -10.78 14.67 -18.05
CA LEU A 315 -9.73 15.66 -17.85
C LEU A 315 -9.57 15.92 -16.36
N VAL A 316 -8.33 16.10 -15.89
CA VAL A 316 -8.03 16.32 -14.46
C VAL A 316 -8.72 17.60 -13.96
N GLN A 317 -8.89 18.60 -14.83
CA GLN A 317 -9.56 19.86 -14.54
C GLN A 317 -11.08 19.74 -14.37
N ASP A 318 -11.67 18.58 -14.69
CA ASP A 318 -13.10 18.30 -14.51
C ASP A 318 -13.44 18.01 -13.06
N TRP A 319 -12.44 17.77 -12.22
CA TRP A 319 -12.63 17.41 -10.82
C TRP A 319 -12.57 18.66 -9.93
N GLU A 320 -13.46 18.71 -8.96
CA GLU A 320 -13.47 19.72 -7.90
C GLU A 320 -13.47 19.04 -6.53
N TYR A 321 -12.72 19.62 -5.60
CA TYR A 321 -12.82 19.29 -4.19
C TYR A 321 -14.05 19.98 -3.59
N ILE A 322 -14.83 19.24 -2.82
CA ILE A 322 -15.98 19.73 -2.06
C ILE A 322 -15.76 19.37 -0.59
N ASP A 323 -15.54 20.37 0.25
CA ASP A 323 -15.41 20.14 1.69
C ASP A 323 -16.68 19.47 2.26
N GLY A 324 -16.46 18.46 3.09
CA GLY A 324 -17.51 17.65 3.70
C GLY A 324 -18.23 16.67 2.77
N LEU A 325 -17.84 16.54 1.49
CA LEU A 325 -18.40 15.51 0.60
C LEU A 325 -17.98 14.10 1.03
N GLY A 326 -16.69 13.94 1.32
CA GLY A 326 -16.10 12.71 1.82
C GLY A 326 -15.35 12.95 3.13
N ASP A 327 -14.36 12.09 3.38
CA ASP A 327 -13.58 12.07 4.62
C ASP A 327 -12.23 12.74 4.49
N LEU A 328 -11.73 12.75 3.25
CA LEU A 328 -10.40 13.18 2.92
C LEU A 328 -10.41 14.67 2.58
N ASP A 329 -9.33 15.36 2.92
CA ASP A 329 -9.13 16.75 2.52
C ASP A 329 -8.77 16.85 1.02
N PHE A 330 -8.51 18.08 0.58
CA PHE A 330 -8.13 18.36 -0.80
C PHE A 330 -6.75 17.83 -1.21
N HIS A 331 -5.95 17.26 -0.29
CA HIS A 331 -4.75 16.50 -0.68
C HIS A 331 -5.05 15.02 -0.84
N ASN A 332 -6.28 14.59 -0.58
CA ASN A 332 -6.69 13.19 -0.46
C ASN A 332 -6.14 12.49 0.80
N GLY A 333 -5.95 13.24 1.88
CA GLY A 333 -5.49 12.70 3.15
C GLY A 333 -6.32 13.14 4.35
N ARG A 334 -5.89 12.71 5.52
CA ARG A 334 -6.55 13.02 6.79
C ARG A 334 -5.54 13.03 7.94
N PHE A 335 -5.76 13.90 8.92
CA PHE A 335 -5.08 13.81 10.21
C PHE A 335 -5.79 12.75 11.06
N CYS A 336 -5.08 11.71 11.47
CA CYS A 336 -5.66 10.63 12.27
C CYS A 336 -4.61 9.84 13.05
N VAL A 337 -5.05 9.03 14.00
CA VAL A 337 -4.27 7.93 14.57
C VAL A 337 -4.35 6.72 13.65
N THR A 338 -3.28 5.92 13.64
CA THR A 338 -3.19 4.66 12.90
C THR A 338 -2.49 3.60 13.77
N PRO A 339 -2.50 2.32 13.39
CA PRO A 339 -1.75 1.28 14.10
C PRO A 339 -0.25 1.59 14.25
N GLU A 340 0.39 2.16 13.23
CA GLU A 340 1.80 2.58 13.28
C GLU A 340 2.02 3.89 14.06
N PHE A 341 1.03 4.78 14.05
CA PHE A 341 1.13 6.11 14.62
C PHE A 341 -0.01 6.37 15.62
N PRO A 342 0.04 5.75 16.82
CA PRO A 342 -1.00 5.91 17.84
C PRO A 342 -1.07 7.33 18.41
N ASN A 343 0.01 8.11 18.28
CA ASN A 343 0.04 9.53 18.64
C ASN A 343 -0.51 10.44 17.53
N GLY A 344 -0.77 9.87 16.34
CA GLY A 344 -1.31 10.55 15.18
C GLY A 344 -0.27 10.83 14.09
N THR A 345 -0.76 10.92 12.87
CA THR A 345 -0.03 11.32 11.66
C THR A 345 -1.00 12.08 10.74
N TYR A 346 -0.45 12.83 9.80
CA TYR A 346 -1.14 13.04 8.53
C TYR A 346 -0.89 11.82 7.64
N ALA A 347 -1.91 11.37 6.92
CA ALA A 347 -1.82 10.21 6.05
C ALA A 347 -2.66 10.42 4.79
N TYR A 348 -2.12 9.99 3.65
CA TYR A 348 -2.91 9.82 2.44
C TYR A 348 -3.64 8.48 2.50
N PHE A 349 -4.81 8.43 1.89
CA PHE A 349 -5.56 7.20 1.72
C PHE A 349 -5.84 7.04 0.25
N ILE A 350 -5.67 5.82 -0.25
CA ILE A 350 -6.18 5.56 -1.58
C ILE A 350 -7.71 5.73 -1.59
N SER A 351 -8.27 6.13 -2.72
CA SER A 351 -9.69 6.38 -2.85
C SER A 351 -10.34 5.37 -3.79
N ILE A 352 -11.39 4.72 -3.28
CA ILE A 352 -12.28 3.88 -4.05
C ILE A 352 -13.73 4.35 -3.87
N ASP A 353 -14.59 4.05 -4.83
CA ASP A 353 -16.03 4.34 -4.74
C ASP A 353 -16.78 3.25 -3.96
N SER A 354 -18.11 3.37 -3.89
CA SER A 354 -18.96 2.41 -3.17
C SER A 354 -19.00 1.01 -3.78
N GLN A 355 -18.51 0.85 -5.00
CA GLN A 355 -18.42 -0.39 -5.75
C GLN A 355 -17.03 -1.01 -5.62
N GLY A 356 -16.06 -0.29 -5.05
CA GLY A 356 -14.68 -0.70 -4.92
C GLY A 356 -13.78 -0.26 -6.07
N GLU A 357 -14.32 0.52 -7.01
CA GLU A 357 -13.57 1.01 -8.17
C GLU A 357 -12.73 2.24 -7.81
N ALA A 358 -11.62 2.44 -8.52
CA ALA A 358 -10.72 3.55 -8.29
C ALA A 358 -11.45 4.91 -8.42
N ALA A 359 -11.42 5.72 -7.35
CA ALA A 359 -12.04 7.04 -7.31
C ALA A 359 -10.99 8.14 -7.32
N PHE A 360 -11.18 9.17 -8.15
CA PHE A 360 -10.26 10.31 -8.21
C PHE A 360 -10.13 10.97 -6.82
N PRO A 361 -8.92 11.36 -6.38
CA PRO A 361 -7.64 11.41 -7.12
C PRO A 361 -6.77 10.17 -6.92
N TYR A 362 -7.37 9.04 -6.53
CA TYR A 362 -6.79 7.72 -6.35
C TYR A 362 -5.81 7.59 -5.19
N MET A 363 -4.83 8.49 -5.05
CA MET A 363 -3.79 8.44 -4.01
C MET A 363 -3.54 9.82 -3.39
N VAL A 364 -3.05 10.76 -4.20
CA VAL A 364 -2.70 12.13 -3.79
C VAL A 364 -3.49 13.09 -4.66
N GLY A 365 -4.10 14.11 -4.06
CA GLY A 365 -4.85 15.13 -4.75
C GLY A 365 -4.00 16.00 -5.68
N ASN A 366 -4.65 16.97 -6.33
CA ASN A 366 -3.96 17.94 -7.18
C ASN A 366 -2.97 18.79 -6.39
N MET A 367 -3.14 18.87 -5.08
CA MET A 367 -2.18 19.48 -4.17
C MET A 367 -1.63 18.41 -3.23
N SER A 368 -0.36 18.51 -2.88
CA SER A 368 0.28 17.68 -1.85
C SER A 368 0.39 18.43 -0.54
N ARG A 369 0.43 17.71 0.59
CA ARG A 369 0.46 18.26 1.95
C ARG A 369 1.76 19.02 2.25
N GLN A 370 2.88 18.56 1.67
CA GLN A 370 4.19 19.21 1.67
C GLN A 370 4.79 19.11 0.27
N SER A 371 5.84 19.88 0.00
CA SER A 371 6.57 19.78 -1.27
C SER A 371 7.04 18.35 -1.53
N ILE A 372 6.59 17.77 -2.65
CA ILE A 372 7.09 16.48 -3.12
C ILE A 372 8.57 16.60 -3.48
N ASN A 373 9.40 15.79 -2.84
CA ASN A 373 10.80 15.61 -3.21
C ASN A 373 10.87 14.61 -4.38
N GLN A 374 10.61 15.07 -5.61
CA GLN A 374 10.55 14.19 -6.76
C GLN A 374 11.94 13.63 -7.13
N PRO A 375 12.08 12.31 -7.38
CA PRO A 375 13.33 11.75 -7.89
C PRO A 375 13.67 12.32 -9.27
N THR A 376 14.96 12.49 -9.55
CA THR A 376 15.43 12.89 -10.88
C THR A 376 14.92 11.93 -11.94
N ASN A 377 14.48 12.45 -13.10
CA ASN A 377 13.92 11.65 -14.19
C ASN A 377 12.78 10.71 -13.76
N ASN A 378 11.95 11.12 -12.78
CA ASN A 378 10.89 10.29 -12.19
C ASN A 378 11.39 8.97 -11.58
N GLY A 379 12.69 8.88 -11.29
CA GLY A 379 13.32 7.65 -10.81
C GLY A 379 13.60 6.63 -11.92
N ALA A 380 13.32 6.97 -13.18
CA ALA A 380 13.77 6.18 -14.31
C ALA A 380 15.28 6.38 -14.45
N ALA A 381 16.03 5.33 -14.19
CA ALA A 381 17.46 5.27 -14.41
C ALA A 381 17.75 3.93 -15.05
N ALA A 382 18.42 3.96 -16.19
CA ALA A 382 18.98 2.74 -16.75
C ALA A 382 19.79 2.06 -15.63
N PRO A 383 19.63 0.74 -15.43
CA PRO A 383 20.51 -0.01 -14.56
C PRO A 383 21.96 0.36 -14.92
N PRO A 384 22.85 0.60 -13.93
CA PRO A 384 24.24 0.92 -14.21
C PRO A 384 24.74 -0.01 -15.29
N ALA A 385 25.32 0.57 -16.35
CA ALA A 385 26.09 -0.22 -17.30
C ALA A 385 27.10 -0.98 -16.46
N GLN A 386 27.00 -2.30 -16.48
CA GLN A 386 27.81 -3.18 -15.66
C GLN A 386 29.27 -2.79 -15.84
N GLU A 387 29.92 -2.34 -14.76
CA GLU A 387 31.25 -1.72 -14.85
C GLU A 387 32.19 -2.61 -15.66
N GLY A 388 32.76 -2.03 -16.72
CA GLY A 388 33.71 -2.70 -17.58
C GLY A 388 34.97 -3.07 -16.81
N GLY A 389 35.02 -4.30 -16.32
CA GLY A 389 36.19 -4.98 -15.77
C GLY A 389 36.52 -6.20 -16.63
N ASP A 390 37.47 -6.01 -17.54
CA ASP A 390 38.24 -7.03 -18.25
C ASP A 390 37.47 -8.25 -18.81
N GLY A 391 36.80 -8.07 -19.96
CA GLY A 391 36.50 -9.16 -20.90
C GLY A 391 35.69 -10.36 -20.41
N GLY A 392 35.13 -10.32 -19.20
CA GLY A 392 34.18 -11.30 -18.68
C GLY A 392 32.77 -10.72 -18.76
N ALA A 393 31.84 -11.48 -19.33
CA ALA A 393 30.43 -11.12 -19.32
C ALA A 393 29.96 -10.72 -17.90
N PRO A 394 29.01 -9.79 -17.77
CA PRO A 394 28.19 -9.61 -16.58
C PRO A 394 28.03 -10.83 -15.68
N PRO A 395 28.15 -10.75 -14.33
CA PRO A 395 27.47 -11.70 -13.47
C PRO A 395 25.96 -11.59 -13.69
N VAL A 396 25.47 -12.37 -14.64
CA VAL A 396 24.09 -12.73 -14.83
C VAL A 396 23.55 -13.29 -13.51
N THR A 397 22.64 -12.57 -12.86
CA THR A 397 21.99 -13.04 -11.64
C THR A 397 21.28 -14.36 -11.96
N PRO A 398 21.61 -15.44 -11.25
CA PRO A 398 21.04 -16.75 -11.55
C PRO A 398 19.53 -16.75 -11.34
N THR A 399 18.83 -17.63 -12.05
CA THR A 399 17.41 -17.94 -11.84
C THR A 399 17.26 -19.44 -11.67
N LEU A 400 16.43 -19.87 -10.73
CA LEU A 400 16.02 -21.25 -10.57
C LEU A 400 14.93 -21.55 -11.60
N GLN A 401 15.07 -22.65 -12.33
CA GLN A 401 14.09 -23.12 -13.29
C GLN A 401 13.69 -24.55 -12.92
N ILE A 402 12.46 -24.77 -12.50
CA ILE A 402 11.94 -26.13 -12.32
C ILE A 402 11.61 -26.68 -13.70
N THR A 403 12.38 -27.68 -14.13
CA THR A 403 12.22 -28.36 -15.42
C THR A 403 11.29 -29.56 -15.34
N ALA A 404 11.11 -30.14 -14.14
CA ALA A 404 10.06 -31.12 -13.87
C ALA A 404 9.53 -30.94 -12.45
N GLN A 405 8.21 -30.72 -12.34
CA GLN A 405 7.50 -30.61 -11.08
C GLN A 405 7.31 -32.00 -10.42
N PRO A 406 7.23 -32.09 -9.08
CA PRO A 406 6.80 -33.32 -8.43
C PRO A 406 5.37 -33.66 -8.84
N GLN A 407 5.17 -34.92 -9.23
CA GLN A 407 3.88 -35.41 -9.71
C GLN A 407 3.10 -36.07 -8.58
N SER A 408 1.79 -35.83 -8.53
CA SER A 408 0.89 -36.62 -7.71
C SER A 408 0.99 -38.10 -8.10
N GLY A 409 0.93 -38.99 -7.11
CA GLY A 409 1.24 -40.40 -7.33
C GLY A 409 0.41 -41.32 -6.45
N THR A 410 0.19 -42.53 -6.96
CA THR A 410 -0.47 -43.61 -6.22
C THR A 410 0.56 -44.67 -5.83
N ALA A 411 0.58 -45.08 -4.56
CA ALA A 411 1.45 -46.15 -4.07
C ALA A 411 0.66 -47.16 -3.26
N ALA A 412 0.99 -48.45 -3.37
CA ALA A 412 0.38 -49.45 -2.50
C ALA A 412 0.91 -49.28 -1.06
N VAL A 413 0.10 -49.60 -0.06
CA VAL A 413 0.54 -49.58 1.35
C VAL A 413 1.79 -50.45 1.53
N ASN A 414 2.73 -49.96 2.35
CA ASN A 414 4.03 -50.57 2.63
C ASN A 414 4.98 -50.68 1.43
N THR A 415 4.70 -49.97 0.33
CA THR A 415 5.63 -49.81 -0.79
C THR A 415 6.29 -48.43 -0.77
N THR A 416 7.46 -48.32 -1.38
CA THR A 416 8.17 -47.05 -1.48
C THR A 416 7.49 -46.13 -2.49
N VAL A 417 7.16 -44.91 -2.06
CA VAL A 417 6.80 -43.81 -2.95
C VAL A 417 7.97 -42.84 -3.08
N THR A 418 8.12 -42.23 -4.25
CA THR A 418 9.17 -41.23 -4.50
C THR A 418 8.56 -40.04 -5.24
N PHE A 419 8.74 -38.85 -4.67
CA PHE A 419 8.50 -37.57 -5.34
C PHE A 419 9.84 -36.99 -5.80
N THR A 420 9.91 -36.51 -7.03
CA THR A 420 11.13 -35.93 -7.61
C THR A 420 10.85 -34.53 -8.13
N VAL A 421 11.83 -33.64 -7.98
CA VAL A 421 11.86 -32.34 -8.66
C VAL A 421 13.12 -32.30 -9.52
N GLN A 422 12.99 -31.82 -10.75
CA GLN A 422 14.16 -31.47 -11.57
C GLN A 422 14.19 -29.95 -11.70
N ALA A 423 15.36 -29.37 -11.44
CA ALA A 423 15.57 -27.95 -11.58
C ALA A 423 17.00 -27.65 -12.00
N SER A 424 17.17 -26.52 -12.67
CA SER A 424 18.45 -25.99 -13.10
C SER A 424 18.59 -24.54 -12.69
N VAL A 425 19.85 -24.09 -12.56
CA VAL A 425 20.17 -22.67 -12.45
C VAL A 425 20.53 -22.16 -13.84
N SER A 426 19.91 -21.07 -14.27
CA SER A 426 20.19 -20.39 -15.54
C SER A 426 20.71 -18.98 -15.27
N PRO A 427 21.65 -18.46 -16.07
CA PRO A 427 22.24 -19.08 -17.27
C PRO A 427 23.49 -19.93 -16.98
N ILE A 428 24.06 -19.87 -15.77
CA ILE A 428 25.18 -20.70 -15.35
C ILE A 428 24.67 -21.76 -14.36
N PRO A 429 24.80 -23.07 -14.67
CA PRO A 429 24.44 -24.13 -13.75
C PRO A 429 25.16 -24.01 -12.41
N GLY A 430 24.43 -24.23 -11.32
CA GLY A 430 24.96 -24.15 -9.96
C GLY A 430 24.20 -25.07 -9.01
N PRO A 431 24.77 -25.34 -7.81
CA PRO A 431 24.18 -26.27 -6.86
C PRO A 431 22.88 -25.71 -6.28
N ILE A 432 21.83 -26.52 -6.23
CA ILE A 432 20.54 -26.19 -5.62
C ILE A 432 20.44 -26.93 -4.29
N SER A 433 20.02 -26.22 -3.26
CA SER A 433 19.60 -26.80 -1.99
C SER A 433 18.09 -26.98 -1.97
N TYR A 434 17.63 -28.06 -1.37
CA TYR A 434 16.22 -28.44 -1.33
C TYR A 434 15.76 -28.55 0.13
N GLN A 435 14.49 -28.27 0.38
CA GLN A 435 13.83 -28.63 1.62
C GLN A 435 12.38 -29.06 1.35
N TRP A 436 12.04 -30.31 1.66
CA TRP A 436 10.68 -30.81 1.49
C TRP A 436 9.77 -30.46 2.66
N TYR A 437 8.50 -30.25 2.32
CA TYR A 437 7.42 -29.97 3.24
C TYR A 437 6.27 -30.94 3.01
N ARG A 438 5.54 -31.25 4.08
CA ARG A 438 4.36 -32.11 4.09
C ARG A 438 3.20 -31.40 4.77
N SER A 439 2.02 -31.48 4.16
CA SER A 439 0.75 -31.12 4.77
C SER A 439 -0.09 -32.38 5.02
N THR A 440 -0.80 -32.38 6.15
CA THR A 440 -1.74 -33.43 6.57
C THR A 440 -3.19 -32.90 6.68
N ASP A 441 -3.40 -31.64 6.36
CA ASP A 441 -4.63 -30.86 6.51
C ASP A 441 -5.06 -30.26 5.16
N ASP A 442 -5.01 -31.06 4.10
CA ASP A 442 -5.40 -30.66 2.75
C ASP A 442 -4.70 -29.38 2.22
N GLY A 443 -3.52 -29.05 2.74
CA GLY A 443 -2.71 -27.93 2.29
C GLY A 443 -2.90 -26.63 3.07
N PHE A 444 -3.65 -26.62 4.17
CA PHE A 444 -3.77 -25.43 5.04
C PHE A 444 -2.44 -25.09 5.72
N ALA A 445 -1.71 -26.08 6.23
CA ALA A 445 -0.39 -25.89 6.85
C ALA A 445 0.63 -26.92 6.34
N TYR A 446 1.89 -26.51 6.27
CA TYR A 446 2.99 -27.34 5.81
C TYR A 446 4.10 -27.42 6.85
N ALA A 447 4.42 -28.63 7.29
CA ALA A 447 5.53 -28.89 8.20
C ALA A 447 6.77 -29.35 7.41
N GLN A 448 7.95 -28.92 7.85
CA GLN A 448 9.22 -29.38 7.29
C GLN A 448 9.38 -30.89 7.50
N VAL A 449 9.78 -31.61 6.45
CA VAL A 449 10.20 -33.01 6.57
C VAL A 449 11.68 -33.02 6.94
N THR A 450 11.98 -33.33 8.21
CA THR A 450 13.34 -33.33 8.76
C THR A 450 14.29 -34.17 7.92
N GLY A 451 15.43 -33.58 7.51
CA GLY A 451 16.47 -34.26 6.74
C GLY A 451 16.19 -34.43 5.24
N ALA A 452 14.99 -34.10 4.76
CA ALA A 452 14.63 -34.20 3.35
C ALA A 452 15.18 -33.01 2.54
N THR A 453 16.47 -33.08 2.21
CA THR A 453 17.25 -32.00 1.58
C THR A 453 17.75 -32.31 0.17
N SER A 454 17.27 -33.42 -0.41
CA SER A 454 17.60 -33.86 -1.77
C SER A 454 16.53 -33.42 -2.78
N ASN A 455 16.86 -33.49 -4.07
CA ASN A 455 15.92 -33.28 -5.18
C ASN A 455 14.82 -34.37 -5.29
N SER A 456 14.85 -35.37 -4.41
CA SER A 456 13.83 -36.40 -4.29
C SER A 456 13.48 -36.67 -2.83
N LEU A 457 12.21 -36.95 -2.57
CA LEU A 457 11.71 -37.43 -1.29
C LEU A 457 11.17 -38.86 -1.48
N SER A 458 11.81 -39.83 -0.84
CA SER A 458 11.39 -41.23 -0.85
C SER A 458 11.08 -41.74 0.56
N PHE A 459 9.97 -42.44 0.72
CA PHE A 459 9.57 -43.05 1.98
C PHE A 459 8.59 -44.20 1.74
N THR A 460 8.36 -45.03 2.75
CA THR A 460 7.36 -46.11 2.71
C THR A 460 5.96 -45.53 2.90
N ALA A 461 5.06 -45.70 1.93
CA ALA A 461 3.69 -45.22 2.00
C ALA A 461 2.89 -46.01 3.03
N LEU A 462 2.31 -45.32 4.01
CA LEU A 462 1.42 -45.92 5.02
C LEU A 462 -0.04 -45.53 4.74
N GLY A 463 -1.00 -46.39 5.11
CA GLY A 463 -2.41 -46.22 4.75
C GLY A 463 -3.01 -44.87 5.16
N TYR A 464 -2.60 -44.32 6.30
CA TYR A 464 -3.07 -43.02 6.80
C TYR A 464 -2.51 -41.81 6.04
N MET A 465 -1.51 -41.99 5.17
CA MET A 465 -0.87 -40.90 4.42
C MET A 465 -1.63 -40.57 3.13
N SER A 466 -2.74 -41.26 2.84
CA SER A 466 -3.58 -40.92 1.68
C SER A 466 -4.10 -39.49 1.82
N ASN A 467 -4.04 -38.73 0.73
CA ASN A 467 -4.32 -37.28 0.63
C ASN A 467 -3.29 -36.35 1.27
N TYR A 468 -2.16 -36.85 1.78
CA TYR A 468 -1.07 -35.96 2.19
C TYR A 468 -0.48 -35.23 0.97
N LYS A 469 -0.15 -33.96 1.18
CA LYS A 469 0.36 -33.06 0.15
C LYS A 469 1.83 -32.75 0.40
N TYR A 470 2.63 -32.76 -0.66
CA TYR A 470 4.07 -32.55 -0.60
C TYR A 470 4.49 -31.46 -1.58
N LYS A 471 5.41 -30.60 -1.13
CA LYS A 471 6.06 -29.58 -1.97
C LYS A 471 7.50 -29.38 -1.51
N VAL A 472 8.34 -28.80 -2.35
CA VAL A 472 9.74 -28.56 -2.05
C VAL A 472 10.10 -27.11 -2.29
N GLU A 473 10.86 -26.54 -1.35
CA GLU A 473 11.51 -25.24 -1.49
C GLU A 473 12.91 -25.44 -2.08
N LEU A 474 13.23 -24.68 -3.12
CA LEU A 474 14.53 -24.66 -3.77
C LEU A 474 15.23 -23.35 -3.43
N ARG A 475 16.49 -23.42 -3.02
CA ARG A 475 17.36 -22.25 -2.87
C ARG A 475 18.65 -22.49 -3.63
N GLY A 476 19.10 -21.52 -4.39
CA GLY A 476 20.34 -21.66 -5.15
C GLY A 476 20.73 -20.41 -5.90
N PRO A 477 21.92 -20.40 -6.52
CA PRO A 477 22.98 -21.38 -6.31
C PRO A 477 23.55 -21.30 -4.88
N ALA A 478 23.67 -22.43 -4.20
CA ALA A 478 24.20 -22.53 -2.84
C ALA A 478 25.73 -22.36 -2.80
N PRO A 479 26.33 -21.83 -1.71
CA PRO A 479 25.69 -21.43 -0.46
C PRO A 479 25.12 -20.01 -0.47
N ALA A 480 25.35 -19.22 -1.53
CA ALA A 480 24.95 -17.82 -1.60
C ALA A 480 23.41 -17.64 -1.72
N ASN A 481 22.71 -18.60 -2.32
CA ASN A 481 21.26 -18.60 -2.53
C ASN A 481 20.75 -17.30 -3.20
N ASN A 482 21.56 -16.76 -4.11
CA ASN A 482 21.41 -15.44 -4.71
C ASN A 482 20.66 -15.47 -6.06
N ALA A 483 19.96 -16.57 -6.40
CA ALA A 483 19.07 -16.52 -7.55
C ALA A 483 17.92 -15.56 -7.29
N SER A 484 17.48 -14.84 -8.33
CA SER A 484 16.45 -13.81 -8.21
C SER A 484 15.12 -14.33 -7.65
N ASN A 485 14.82 -15.61 -7.86
CA ASN A 485 13.62 -16.29 -7.39
C ASN A 485 13.93 -17.31 -6.27
N SER A 486 15.00 -17.12 -5.49
CA SER A 486 15.34 -17.96 -4.34
C SER A 486 14.79 -17.34 -3.05
N PRO A 487 13.91 -18.03 -2.28
CA PRO A 487 13.45 -19.41 -2.47
C PRO A 487 12.38 -19.55 -3.58
N LEU A 488 12.46 -20.64 -4.35
CA LEU A 488 11.47 -21.04 -5.35
C LEU A 488 10.68 -22.25 -4.84
N MET A 489 9.34 -22.15 -4.81
CA MET A 489 8.48 -23.27 -4.41
C MET A 489 8.02 -24.11 -5.61
N SER A 490 8.02 -25.44 -5.46
CA SER A 490 7.40 -26.36 -6.42
C SER A 490 5.88 -26.31 -6.38
N SER A 491 5.23 -26.89 -7.40
CA SER A 491 3.81 -27.26 -7.29
C SER A 491 3.60 -28.33 -6.20
N VAL A 492 2.35 -28.49 -5.77
CA VAL A 492 1.96 -29.49 -4.78
C VAL A 492 1.70 -30.84 -5.46
N ALA A 493 2.28 -31.90 -4.91
CA ALA A 493 1.99 -33.28 -5.27
C ALA A 493 1.17 -33.96 -4.17
N THR A 494 0.11 -34.67 -4.56
CA THR A 494 -0.75 -35.42 -3.64
C THR A 494 -0.41 -36.90 -3.68
N LEU A 495 -0.32 -37.54 -2.51
CA LEU A 495 -0.18 -38.99 -2.36
C LEU A 495 -1.56 -39.66 -2.27
N SER A 496 -1.80 -40.66 -3.10
CA SER A 496 -2.93 -41.60 -2.92
C SER A 496 -2.39 -42.98 -2.52
N VAL A 497 -2.85 -43.53 -1.40
CA VAL A 497 -2.39 -44.87 -0.95
C VAL A 497 -3.45 -45.91 -1.29
N SER A 498 -3.06 -46.90 -2.10
CA SER A 498 -3.91 -48.02 -2.54
C SER A 498 -3.55 -49.32 -1.80
N GLY A 499 -4.35 -50.37 -1.96
CA GLY A 499 -4.09 -51.65 -1.27
C GLY A 499 -4.27 -51.58 0.24
N ILE A 500 -4.91 -50.51 0.75
CA ILE A 500 -5.53 -50.50 2.08
C ILE A 500 -6.59 -51.58 2.00
N GLY A 501 -6.27 -52.79 2.48
CA GLY A 501 -7.16 -53.94 2.37
C GLY A 501 -8.56 -53.54 2.82
N GLY A 502 -9.57 -53.90 2.03
CA GLY A 502 -10.97 -53.71 2.43
C GLY A 502 -11.18 -54.39 3.77
N GLY A 503 -11.25 -53.58 4.84
CA GLY A 503 -11.11 -54.12 6.18
C GLY A 503 -11.01 -53.07 7.29
N GLN A 504 -11.76 -51.97 7.16
CA GLN A 504 -12.60 -51.36 8.21
C GLN A 504 -13.06 -50.03 7.61
N GLY A 505 -14.23 -50.06 6.97
CA GLY A 505 -15.00 -48.84 6.75
C GLY A 505 -15.28 -48.18 8.09
N ASP A 506 -15.54 -46.87 8.03
CA ASP A 506 -16.20 -46.08 9.07
C ASP A 506 -16.16 -46.73 10.45
N THR A 507 -15.20 -46.33 11.29
CA THR A 507 -15.53 -46.30 12.72
C THR A 507 -16.49 -45.13 12.91
N ASP A 508 -17.72 -45.39 12.49
CA ASP A 508 -18.89 -44.89 13.14
C ASP A 508 -18.71 -45.10 14.65
N PHE A 509 -18.45 -44.00 15.35
CA PHE A 509 -18.35 -43.98 16.80
C PHE A 509 -19.72 -44.26 17.48
N SER A 510 -20.79 -44.57 16.72
CA SER A 510 -22.10 -44.90 17.27
C SER A 510 -22.25 -46.34 17.82
N SER A 511 -21.31 -47.26 17.54
CA SER A 511 -21.38 -48.60 18.12
C SER A 511 -20.56 -48.69 19.41
N THR A 512 -21.27 -48.55 20.55
CA THR A 512 -20.74 -48.62 21.91
C THR A 512 -20.20 -50.01 22.24
N ALA A 513 -18.94 -50.31 21.93
CA ALA A 513 -18.24 -51.49 22.50
C ALA A 513 -16.71 -51.54 22.36
N VAL A 514 -15.99 -50.41 22.23
CA VAL A 514 -14.51 -50.46 22.24
C VAL A 514 -13.97 -49.64 23.41
N LYS A 515 -13.50 -50.35 24.44
CA LYS A 515 -12.82 -49.77 25.60
C LYS A 515 -11.40 -49.39 25.17
N TYR A 516 -11.00 -48.15 25.45
CA TYR A 516 -9.59 -47.78 25.51
C TYR A 516 -8.92 -48.61 26.59
N ASP A 517 -8.02 -49.52 26.20
CA ASP A 517 -7.12 -50.17 27.13
C ASP A 517 -6.00 -49.19 27.49
N THR A 518 -6.12 -48.56 28.65
CA THR A 518 -5.13 -47.66 29.25
C THR A 518 -4.23 -48.37 30.26
N THR A 519 -4.03 -49.69 30.15
CA THR A 519 -3.20 -50.42 31.13
C THR A 519 -1.72 -50.48 30.73
N SER A 520 -1.06 -49.32 30.75
CA SER A 520 0.31 -49.16 31.27
C SER A 520 0.84 -47.77 30.94
N VAL A 521 0.83 -46.89 31.94
CA VAL A 521 1.93 -46.03 32.40
C VAL A 521 1.30 -44.82 33.09
N THR A 522 1.52 -44.75 34.40
CA THR A 522 1.09 -43.68 35.30
C THR A 522 1.96 -42.43 35.13
N TYR A 523 1.29 -41.29 34.96
CA TYR A 523 1.84 -39.96 35.24
C TYR A 523 1.98 -39.80 36.76
N ASP A 524 3.19 -39.94 37.29
CA ASP A 524 3.60 -39.31 38.56
C ASP A 524 5.12 -39.11 38.57
N ALA A 525 5.50 -38.00 39.16
CA ALA A 525 6.80 -37.38 39.29
C ALA A 525 7.82 -38.22 40.08
N THR A 526 9.04 -38.29 39.55
CA THR A 526 10.25 -37.68 40.14
C THR A 526 11.35 -37.61 39.09
#